data_AF-A0A9W7YMP3-F1
#
_entry.id   AF-A0A9W7YMP3-F1
#
_cell.length_a   1.000
_cell.length_b   1.000
_cell.length_c   1.000
_cell.angle_alpha   90.00
_cell.angle_beta   90.00
_cell.angle_gamma   90.00
#
_symmetry.space_group_name_H-M   'P 1'
#
loop_
_entity.id
_entity.type
_entity.pdbx_description
1 polymer ?
#
loop_
_entity_poly.entity_id
_entity_poly.type
_entity_poly.pdbx_seq_one_letter_code
_entity_poly.pdbx_strand_id
1 'polypeptide(L)'
;MTSNAKPAAVDLAAEESRKTAKRDALMAIEKQWQGDWEHRGVFEVDMPSDDSVAPEDLHDKHPKWMGTFPFPYMNGVLHLGHAFSVSKIEFAAGWERLQGKRALFPFGFHVTGMPIKAAADKIARELEMFGPEFAVPEELETQLSELSVDAPKAGGTFRGKKTKVAAKTGNKKYQFQIMQDQGMSNAEIAKFAHAEHWLEHYPPIAISDLKAMGCKIDWRRAFLTTDHNPYYDSFAQWQFNRLREMDKIKFGKRYTIWSAKDGQPCMDHDRQSGEGVGAQEYTCIKMQVLNWSEAAQAVAGSIPELKGKKVFM
;
A
#
# COMPACT_ATOMS: atom_id res chain seq x y z
N MET A 1 23.32 -16.74 59.38
CA MET A 1 23.54 -16.42 57.96
C MET A 1 23.50 -17.72 57.17
N THR A 2 22.63 -17.79 56.16
CA THR A 2 22.51 -18.73 55.01
C THR A 2 21.01 -19.01 54.82
N SER A 3 20.36 -18.22 53.96
CA SER A 3 20.20 -18.45 52.52
C SER A 3 18.82 -19.06 52.24
N ASN A 4 17.80 -18.20 52.25
CA ASN A 4 16.43 -18.51 51.83
C ASN A 4 16.34 -18.27 50.32
N ALA A 5 16.66 -19.29 49.52
CA ALA A 5 16.56 -19.22 48.06
C ALA A 5 15.13 -19.60 47.63
N LYS A 6 14.40 -18.64 47.05
CA LYS A 6 13.05 -18.80 46.50
C LYS A 6 13.00 -19.79 45.32
N PRO A 7 12.12 -20.81 45.33
CA PRO A 7 11.75 -21.54 44.12
C PRO A 7 10.55 -20.81 43.47
N ALA A 8 10.79 -19.74 42.72
CA ALA A 8 9.70 -18.96 42.11
C ALA A 8 9.77 -18.89 40.57
N ALA A 9 10.94 -19.14 39.97
CA ALA A 9 11.13 -18.97 38.53
C ALA A 9 10.64 -20.16 37.68
N VAL A 10 10.64 -21.38 38.22
CA VAL A 10 10.25 -22.60 37.49
C VAL A 10 8.73 -22.75 37.41
N ASP A 11 8.01 -22.31 38.44
CA ASP A 11 6.55 -22.45 38.53
C ASP A 11 5.82 -21.45 37.60
N LEU A 12 6.34 -20.22 37.46
CA LEU A 12 5.75 -19.20 36.58
C LEU A 12 5.80 -19.59 35.09
N ALA A 13 6.89 -20.20 34.63
CA ALA A 13 7.01 -20.67 33.25
C ALA A 13 6.08 -21.86 32.93
N ALA A 14 5.87 -22.75 33.91
CA ALA A 14 4.92 -23.86 33.79
C ALA A 14 3.45 -23.38 33.83
N GLU A 15 3.17 -22.32 34.57
CA GLU A 15 1.85 -21.71 34.69
C GLU A 15 1.48 -20.83 33.48
N GLU A 16 2.44 -20.13 32.88
CA GLU A 16 2.28 -19.45 31.57
C GLU A 16 2.08 -20.44 30.42
N SER A 17 2.84 -21.54 30.41
CA SER A 17 2.69 -22.65 29.45
C SER A 17 1.26 -23.23 29.45
N ARG A 18 0.64 -23.42 30.63
CA ARG A 18 -0.76 -23.87 30.73
C ARG A 18 -1.76 -22.87 30.16
N LYS A 19 -1.48 -21.56 30.21
CA LYS A 19 -2.38 -20.51 29.69
C LYS A 19 -2.31 -20.40 28.17
N THR A 20 -1.19 -20.74 27.54
CA THR A 20 -1.04 -20.70 26.06
C THR A 20 -1.23 -22.05 25.37
N ALA A 21 -1.26 -23.16 26.11
CA ALA A 21 -1.34 -24.52 25.54
C ALA A 21 -2.45 -24.72 24.50
N LYS A 22 -3.64 -24.11 24.70
CA LYS A 22 -4.75 -24.20 23.72
C LYS A 22 -4.42 -23.50 22.40
N ARG A 23 -3.79 -22.32 22.46
CA ARG A 23 -3.32 -21.60 21.27
C ARG A 23 -2.27 -22.42 20.55
N ASP A 24 -1.30 -22.94 21.29
CA ASP A 24 -0.18 -23.68 20.71
C ASP A 24 -0.65 -24.99 20.05
N ALA A 25 -1.67 -25.65 20.63
CA ALA A 25 -2.34 -26.79 20.01
C ALA A 25 -3.06 -26.42 18.71
N LEU A 26 -3.78 -25.29 18.66
CA LEU A 26 -4.43 -24.82 17.43
C LEU A 26 -3.39 -24.48 16.35
N MET A 27 -2.31 -23.79 16.71
CA MET A 27 -1.22 -23.47 15.79
C MET A 27 -0.54 -24.73 15.22
N ALA A 28 -0.41 -25.79 16.01
CA ALA A 28 0.11 -27.07 15.53
C ALA A 28 -0.83 -27.73 14.51
N ILE A 29 -2.14 -27.71 14.78
CA ILE A 29 -3.17 -28.23 13.86
C ILE A 29 -3.19 -27.42 12.57
N GLU A 30 -3.14 -26.08 12.66
CA GLU A 30 -3.10 -25.17 11.50
C GLU A 30 -1.91 -25.51 10.58
N LYS A 31 -0.70 -25.61 11.14
CA LYS A 31 0.50 -25.96 10.37
C LYS A 31 0.40 -27.31 9.70
N GLN A 32 -0.19 -28.30 10.37
CA GLN A 32 -0.39 -29.63 9.80
C GLN A 32 -1.30 -29.58 8.56
N TRP A 33 -2.47 -28.94 8.66
CA TRP A 33 -3.42 -28.86 7.55
C TRP A 33 -2.92 -27.96 6.42
N GLN A 34 -2.27 -26.84 6.74
CA GLN A 34 -1.65 -25.96 5.73
C GLN A 34 -0.62 -26.72 4.90
N GLY A 35 0.22 -27.54 5.55
CA GLY A 35 1.18 -28.41 4.86
C GLY A 35 0.51 -29.47 3.98
N ASP A 36 -0.54 -30.14 4.45
CA ASP A 36 -1.29 -31.12 3.64
C ASP A 36 -1.97 -30.47 2.43
N TRP A 37 -2.59 -29.30 2.61
CA TRP A 37 -3.26 -28.56 1.54
C TRP A 37 -2.30 -28.13 0.44
N GLU A 38 -1.12 -27.64 0.82
CA GLU A 38 -0.07 -27.24 -0.12
C GLU A 38 0.50 -28.46 -0.86
N HIS A 39 0.86 -29.52 -0.15
CA HIS A 39 1.39 -30.75 -0.76
C HIS A 39 0.41 -31.37 -1.77
N ARG A 40 -0.90 -31.28 -1.50
CA ARG A 40 -1.95 -31.86 -2.37
C ARG A 40 -2.49 -30.90 -3.41
N GLY A 41 -2.09 -29.63 -3.41
CA GLY A 41 -2.62 -28.61 -4.32
C GLY A 41 -4.14 -28.45 -4.26
N VAL A 42 -4.77 -28.58 -3.07
CA VAL A 42 -6.24 -28.69 -2.97
C VAL A 42 -7.01 -27.44 -3.44
N PHE A 43 -6.34 -26.30 -3.50
CA PHE A 43 -6.88 -25.01 -3.96
C PHE A 43 -6.48 -24.68 -5.39
N GLU A 44 -5.67 -25.52 -6.02
CA GLU A 44 -5.31 -25.41 -7.43
C GLU A 44 -6.48 -25.91 -8.28
N VAL A 45 -7.16 -25.00 -8.95
CA VAL A 45 -8.37 -25.31 -9.72
C VAL A 45 -8.08 -25.14 -11.20
N ASP A 46 -8.15 -26.25 -11.91
CA ASP A 46 -8.08 -26.27 -13.37
C ASP A 46 -9.48 -26.24 -13.99
N MET A 47 -9.55 -25.74 -15.22
CA MET A 47 -10.77 -25.77 -16.00
C MET A 47 -11.18 -27.22 -16.24
N PRO A 48 -12.47 -27.59 -16.09
CA PRO A 48 -12.91 -28.93 -16.43
C PRO A 48 -12.63 -29.24 -17.91
N SER A 49 -11.86 -30.30 -18.17
CA SER A 49 -11.70 -30.91 -19.48
C SER A 49 -12.76 -32.00 -19.63
N ASP A 50 -13.94 -31.61 -20.13
CA ASP A 50 -15.01 -32.55 -20.43
C ASP A 50 -15.45 -32.39 -21.89
N ASP A 51 -14.81 -33.15 -22.78
CA ASP A 51 -15.08 -33.15 -24.21
C ASP A 51 -16.47 -33.75 -24.55
N SER A 52 -17.18 -34.31 -23.56
CA SER A 52 -18.53 -34.85 -23.74
C SER A 52 -19.64 -33.79 -23.67
N VAL A 53 -19.30 -32.54 -23.36
CA VAL A 53 -20.27 -31.44 -23.15
C VAL A 53 -19.90 -30.26 -24.03
N ALA A 54 -20.91 -29.61 -24.64
CA ALA A 54 -20.69 -28.39 -25.38
C ALA A 54 -20.12 -27.28 -24.46
N PRO A 55 -19.23 -26.40 -24.95
CA PRO A 55 -18.66 -25.33 -24.13
C PRO A 55 -19.71 -24.43 -23.46
N GLU A 56 -20.87 -24.25 -24.09
CA GLU A 56 -21.98 -23.47 -23.53
C GLU A 56 -22.59 -24.12 -22.28
N ASP A 57 -22.66 -25.46 -22.24
CA ASP A 57 -23.32 -26.24 -21.18
C ASP A 57 -22.33 -26.70 -20.09
N LEU A 58 -21.03 -26.46 -20.28
CA LEU A 58 -19.96 -26.90 -19.38
C LEU A 58 -20.19 -26.40 -17.93
N HIS A 59 -20.73 -25.18 -17.78
CA HIS A 59 -20.98 -24.58 -16.47
C HIS A 59 -22.26 -25.05 -15.80
N ASP A 60 -23.21 -25.63 -16.54
CA ASP A 60 -24.39 -26.26 -15.95
C ASP A 60 -24.04 -27.59 -15.29
N LYS A 61 -23.14 -28.36 -15.94
CA LYS A 61 -22.61 -29.61 -15.37
C LYS A 61 -21.53 -29.37 -14.31
N HIS A 62 -20.70 -28.34 -14.49
CA HIS A 62 -19.61 -27.98 -13.59
C HIS A 62 -19.76 -26.54 -13.11
N PRO A 63 -20.59 -26.30 -12.08
CA PRO A 63 -20.82 -24.96 -11.58
C PRO A 63 -19.52 -24.34 -11.07
N LYS A 64 -19.25 -23.10 -11.48
CA LYS A 64 -18.05 -22.34 -11.10
C LYS A 64 -18.37 -21.20 -10.14
N TRP A 65 -17.35 -20.78 -9.41
CA TRP A 65 -17.37 -19.53 -8.68
C TRP A 65 -15.98 -18.89 -8.80
N MET A 66 -15.94 -17.56 -8.97
CA MET A 66 -14.69 -16.82 -8.99
C MET A 66 -14.80 -15.62 -8.07
N GLY A 67 -13.94 -15.57 -7.06
CA GLY A 67 -13.80 -14.44 -6.15
C GLY A 67 -12.47 -13.75 -6.36
N THR A 68 -12.48 -12.42 -6.43
CA THR A 68 -11.25 -11.63 -6.57
C THR A 68 -11.16 -10.62 -5.44
N PHE A 69 -9.96 -10.50 -4.87
CA PHE A 69 -9.61 -9.42 -3.98
C PHE A 69 -8.79 -8.38 -4.76
N PRO A 70 -9.09 -7.07 -4.67
CA PRO A 70 -8.24 -6.05 -5.26
C PRO A 70 -6.81 -6.21 -4.73
N PHE A 71 -5.88 -6.54 -5.63
CA PHE A 71 -4.52 -6.85 -5.23
C PHE A 71 -3.90 -5.67 -4.48
N PRO A 72 -3.30 -5.89 -3.29
CA PRO A 72 -2.84 -4.80 -2.43
C PRO A 72 -1.50 -4.23 -2.92
N TYR A 73 -1.21 -2.97 -2.54
CA TYR A 73 0.10 -2.35 -2.78
C TYR A 73 1.21 -3.02 -1.96
N MET A 74 2.33 -3.31 -2.60
CA MET A 74 3.49 -3.99 -2.01
C MET A 74 4.53 -3.01 -1.43
N ASN A 75 4.06 -1.95 -0.79
CA ASN A 75 4.92 -0.97 -0.11
C ASN A 75 5.11 -1.28 1.38
N GLY A 76 4.80 -2.50 1.82
CA GLY A 76 4.84 -2.94 3.21
C GLY A 76 4.14 -4.28 3.44
N VAL A 77 4.12 -4.71 4.70
CA VAL A 77 3.41 -5.92 5.13
C VAL A 77 1.88 -5.74 5.15
N LEU A 78 1.14 -6.83 4.98
CA LEU A 78 -0.32 -6.79 5.00
C LEU A 78 -0.84 -6.60 6.44
N HIS A 79 -1.45 -5.45 6.71
CA HIS A 79 -2.08 -5.17 8.01
C HIS A 79 -3.47 -5.83 8.17
N LEU A 80 -4.00 -5.85 9.40
CA LEU A 80 -5.30 -6.46 9.76
C LEU A 80 -6.50 -5.95 8.93
N GLY A 81 -6.47 -4.72 8.43
CA GLY A 81 -7.50 -4.21 7.51
C GLY A 81 -7.56 -4.97 6.17
N HIS A 82 -6.42 -5.47 5.68
CA HIS A 82 -6.37 -6.36 4.52
C HIS A 82 -6.94 -7.72 4.89
N ALA A 83 -6.56 -8.28 6.05
CA ALA A 83 -7.11 -9.53 6.56
C ALA A 83 -8.65 -9.49 6.69
N PHE A 84 -9.21 -8.39 7.17
CA PHE A 84 -10.67 -8.18 7.23
C PHE A 84 -11.33 -8.14 5.84
N SER A 85 -10.64 -7.57 4.85
CA SER A 85 -11.21 -7.41 3.51
C SER A 85 -11.10 -8.70 2.69
N VAL A 86 -9.96 -9.40 2.79
CA VAL A 86 -9.71 -10.68 2.13
C VAL A 86 -10.56 -11.81 2.72
N SER A 87 -10.84 -11.76 4.04
CA SER A 87 -11.65 -12.80 4.71
C SER A 87 -13.04 -12.96 4.11
N LYS A 88 -13.63 -11.90 3.55
CA LYS A 88 -14.93 -11.96 2.89
C LYS A 88 -14.92 -12.90 1.69
N ILE A 89 -13.88 -12.82 0.87
CA ILE A 89 -13.70 -13.66 -0.32
C ILE A 89 -13.30 -15.08 0.12
N GLU A 90 -12.45 -15.19 1.12
CA GLU A 90 -12.03 -16.46 1.71
C GLU A 90 -13.21 -17.29 2.25
N PHE A 91 -14.13 -16.66 2.99
CA PHE A 91 -15.34 -17.31 3.50
C PHE A 91 -16.29 -17.70 2.37
N ALA A 92 -16.47 -16.83 1.37
CA ALA A 92 -17.27 -17.14 0.20
C ALA A 92 -16.68 -18.32 -0.59
N ALA A 93 -15.36 -18.35 -0.79
CA ALA A 93 -14.68 -19.46 -1.45
C ALA A 93 -14.89 -20.78 -0.70
N GLY A 94 -14.80 -20.76 0.63
CA GLY A 94 -15.08 -21.93 1.47
C GLY A 94 -16.53 -22.42 1.34
N TRP A 95 -17.49 -21.50 1.43
CA TRP A 95 -18.91 -21.82 1.28
C TRP A 95 -19.24 -22.42 -0.10
N GLU A 96 -18.76 -21.79 -1.16
CA GLU A 96 -19.07 -22.20 -2.53
C GLU A 96 -18.47 -23.56 -2.89
N ARG A 97 -17.31 -23.91 -2.30
CA ARG A 97 -16.74 -25.26 -2.41
C ARG A 97 -17.62 -26.31 -1.72
N LEU A 98 -18.20 -25.99 -0.56
CA LEU A 98 -19.13 -26.89 0.13
C LEU A 98 -20.44 -27.09 -0.65
N GLN A 99 -20.84 -26.11 -1.44
CA GLN A 99 -21.96 -26.21 -2.38
C GLN A 99 -21.61 -27.01 -3.66
N GLY A 100 -20.41 -27.58 -3.74
CA GLY A 100 -19.95 -28.37 -4.89
C GLY A 100 -19.47 -27.54 -6.08
N LYS A 101 -19.35 -26.22 -5.95
CA LYS A 101 -18.83 -25.37 -7.03
C LYS A 101 -17.30 -25.44 -7.10
N ARG A 102 -16.78 -25.33 -8.32
CA ARG A 102 -15.34 -25.12 -8.58
C ARG A 102 -14.99 -23.66 -8.27
N ALA A 103 -14.66 -23.39 -7.01
CA ALA A 103 -14.32 -22.05 -6.54
C ALA A 103 -12.85 -21.72 -6.85
N LEU A 104 -12.63 -20.70 -7.68
CA LEU A 104 -11.33 -20.12 -7.98
C LEU A 104 -11.16 -18.80 -7.20
N PHE A 105 -10.10 -18.73 -6.41
CA PHE A 105 -9.67 -17.49 -5.77
C PHE A 105 -8.20 -17.24 -6.11
N PRO A 106 -7.91 -16.41 -7.13
CA PRO A 106 -6.54 -16.00 -7.45
C PRO A 106 -6.15 -14.77 -6.63
N PHE A 107 -4.85 -14.52 -6.56
CA PHE A 107 -4.30 -13.35 -5.87
C PHE A 107 -3.17 -12.73 -6.67
N GLY A 108 -3.11 -11.41 -6.77
CA GLY A 108 -2.02 -10.67 -7.42
C GLY A 108 -1.39 -9.66 -6.46
N PHE A 109 -0.33 -9.00 -6.91
CA PHE A 109 0.39 -8.02 -6.10
C PHE A 109 0.54 -6.70 -6.85
N HIS A 110 0.01 -5.60 -6.30
CA HIS A 110 0.14 -4.28 -6.92
C HIS A 110 1.53 -3.72 -6.65
N VAL A 111 2.33 -3.64 -7.70
CA VAL A 111 3.65 -3.00 -7.67
C VAL A 111 3.74 -1.80 -8.61
N THR A 112 2.70 -1.55 -9.40
CA THR A 112 2.58 -0.36 -10.25
C THR A 112 2.16 0.85 -9.43
N GLY A 113 2.80 1.99 -9.65
CA GLY A 113 2.41 3.28 -9.07
C GLY A 113 3.49 3.92 -8.20
N MET A 114 3.19 5.13 -7.71
CA MET A 114 4.14 5.95 -6.98
C MET A 114 4.43 5.56 -5.53
N PRO A 115 3.57 4.87 -4.77
CA PRO A 115 3.85 4.62 -3.35
C PRO A 115 5.18 3.91 -3.07
N ILE A 116 5.55 2.91 -3.88
CA ILE A 116 6.81 2.19 -3.75
C ILE A 116 7.99 3.11 -4.10
N LYS A 117 7.92 3.79 -5.24
CA LYS A 117 8.96 4.72 -5.70
C LYS A 117 9.18 5.87 -4.72
N ALA A 118 8.11 6.46 -4.19
CA ALA A 118 8.16 7.54 -3.20
C ALA A 118 8.79 7.08 -1.88
N ALA A 119 8.51 5.85 -1.44
CA ALA A 119 9.14 5.27 -0.26
C ALA A 119 10.63 4.98 -0.49
N ALA A 120 10.98 4.43 -1.66
CA ALA A 120 12.37 4.20 -2.07
C ALA A 120 13.17 5.50 -2.14
N ASP A 121 12.63 6.54 -2.79
CA ASP A 121 13.26 7.86 -2.87
C ASP A 121 13.37 8.56 -1.50
N LYS A 122 12.47 8.22 -0.55
CA LYS A 122 12.60 8.69 0.84
C LYS A 122 13.77 8.00 1.54
N ILE A 123 13.95 6.69 1.39
CA ILE A 123 15.11 5.96 1.92
C ILE A 123 16.41 6.45 1.27
N ALA A 124 16.44 6.65 -0.05
CA ALA A 124 17.60 7.18 -0.76
C ALA A 124 18.06 8.54 -0.18
N ARG A 125 17.12 9.45 0.06
CA ARG A 125 17.39 10.74 0.72
C ARG A 125 17.88 10.58 2.15
N GLU A 126 17.27 9.68 2.92
CA GLU A 126 17.68 9.41 4.30
C GLU A 126 19.11 8.82 4.36
N LEU A 127 19.50 7.98 3.40
CA LEU A 127 20.88 7.50 3.26
C LEU A 127 21.86 8.63 2.92
N GLU A 128 21.49 9.55 2.04
CA GLU A 128 22.32 10.72 1.72
C GLU A 128 22.50 11.65 2.92
N MET A 129 21.46 11.78 3.77
CA MET A 129 21.49 12.67 4.94
C MET A 129 22.21 12.07 6.15
N PHE A 130 22.01 10.77 6.42
CA PHE A 130 22.43 10.12 7.67
C PHE A 130 23.52 9.06 7.48
N GLY A 131 23.92 8.81 6.23
CA GLY A 131 24.86 7.75 5.89
C GLY A 131 24.27 6.34 6.03
N PRO A 132 25.09 5.30 5.77
CA PRO A 132 24.65 3.90 5.75
C PRO A 132 24.20 3.36 7.11
N GLU A 133 24.58 4.02 8.21
CA GLU A 133 24.18 3.65 9.57
C GLU A 133 22.89 4.33 10.04
N PHE A 134 22.30 5.21 9.22
CA PHE A 134 21.12 6.00 9.57
C PHE A 134 21.25 6.74 10.91
N ALA A 135 22.46 7.27 11.18
CA ALA A 135 22.74 8.02 12.41
C ALA A 135 22.15 9.43 12.30
N VAL A 136 21.08 9.71 13.04
CA VAL A 136 20.44 11.04 13.06
C VAL A 136 21.25 11.98 13.96
N PRO A 137 21.75 13.12 13.45
CA PRO A 137 22.40 14.12 14.30
C PRO A 137 21.42 14.72 15.32
N GLU A 138 21.86 14.85 16.58
CA GLU A 138 21.06 15.32 17.73
C GLU A 138 20.46 16.73 17.50
N GLU A 139 21.16 17.57 16.73
CA GLU A 139 20.72 18.92 16.35
C GLU A 139 19.49 18.91 15.41
N LEU A 140 19.40 17.94 14.50
CA LEU A 140 18.25 17.75 13.60
C LEU A 140 17.05 17.20 14.35
N GLU A 141 17.28 16.34 15.34
CA GLU A 141 16.23 15.83 16.23
C GLU A 141 15.55 16.96 17.01
N THR A 142 16.34 17.93 17.47
CA THR A 142 15.89 19.09 18.25
C THR A 142 15.11 20.09 17.39
N GLN A 143 15.67 20.55 16.26
CA GLN A 143 15.02 21.53 15.35
C GLN A 143 13.67 21.03 14.80
N LEU A 144 13.54 19.73 14.57
CA LEU A 144 12.30 19.12 14.03
C LEU A 144 11.27 18.75 15.09
N SER A 145 11.63 18.75 16.37
CA SER A 145 10.64 18.66 17.46
C SER A 145 9.88 19.99 17.64
N GLU A 146 10.52 21.11 17.31
CA GLU A 146 9.92 22.44 17.31
C GLU A 146 9.04 22.69 16.08
N LEU A 147 9.31 22.04 14.93
CA LEU A 147 8.56 22.19 13.68
C LEU A 147 7.31 21.31 13.54
N SER A 148 7.10 20.33 14.45
CA SER A 148 5.86 19.55 14.45
C SER A 148 4.72 20.36 15.06
N VAL A 149 4.10 21.22 14.23
CA VAL A 149 2.85 21.90 14.56
C VAL A 149 1.73 20.90 14.78
N ASP A 150 1.11 20.97 15.96
CA ASP A 150 -0.13 20.28 16.30
C ASP A 150 -1.17 20.47 15.19
N ALA A 151 -1.71 19.36 14.67
CA ALA A 151 -2.86 19.40 13.78
C ALA A 151 -4.02 20.16 14.47
N PRO A 152 -4.79 20.99 13.75
CA PRO A 152 -5.84 21.77 14.36
C PRO A 152 -6.90 20.84 14.98
N LYS A 153 -7.15 21.00 16.28
CA LYS A 153 -8.26 20.35 16.99
C LYS A 153 -9.57 20.90 16.41
N ALA A 154 -10.15 20.18 15.45
CA ALA A 154 -11.51 20.43 15.03
C ALA A 154 -12.46 20.12 16.20
N GLY A 155 -13.04 21.18 16.79
CA GLY A 155 -14.09 21.09 17.79
C GLY A 155 -15.34 20.47 17.18
N GLY A 156 -15.69 19.26 17.63
CA GLY A 156 -16.92 18.58 17.24
C GLY A 156 -17.13 17.33 18.10
N THR A 157 -18.16 17.34 18.93
CA THR A 157 -18.58 16.24 19.81
C THR A 157 -19.15 15.07 18.99
N PHE A 158 -18.30 14.26 18.38
CA PHE A 158 -18.71 12.96 17.83
C PHE A 158 -17.60 11.92 18.02
N ARG A 159 -17.80 11.02 19.00
CA ARG A 159 -16.81 10.02 19.44
C ARG A 159 -16.91 8.75 18.60
N GLY A 160 -16.48 8.83 17.34
CA GLY A 160 -16.20 7.66 16.50
C GLY A 160 -14.71 7.63 16.16
N LYS A 161 -13.94 6.71 16.75
CA LYS A 161 -12.50 6.56 16.46
C LYS A 161 -12.31 6.18 14.99
N LYS A 162 -12.02 7.16 14.13
CA LYS A 162 -11.58 6.92 12.74
C LYS A 162 -10.16 6.33 12.76
N THR A 163 -10.09 5.00 12.67
CA THR A 163 -8.89 4.17 12.81
C THR A 163 -7.82 4.39 11.71
N LYS A 164 -8.12 5.14 10.64
CA LYS A 164 -7.15 5.42 9.56
C LYS A 164 -6.11 6.50 9.92
N VAL A 165 -6.41 7.41 10.84
CA VAL A 165 -5.49 8.54 11.18
C VAL A 165 -4.57 8.17 12.34
N ALA A 166 -5.06 7.39 13.31
CA ALA A 166 -4.28 7.05 14.52
C ALA A 166 -3.06 6.15 14.24
N ALA A 167 -3.07 5.35 13.18
CA ALA A 167 -1.93 4.52 12.79
C ALA A 167 -0.77 5.33 12.16
N LYS A 168 -1.01 6.59 11.77
CA LYS A 168 0.03 7.51 11.27
C LYS A 168 0.64 8.40 12.37
N THR A 169 0.21 8.24 13.63
CA THR A 169 0.72 8.94 14.83
C THR A 169 1.64 8.06 15.68
N GLY A 170 2.45 7.22 15.05
CA GLY A 170 3.68 6.77 15.70
C GLY A 170 4.69 7.91 15.67
N ASN A 171 5.38 8.19 16.77
CA ASN A 171 6.44 9.20 16.92
C ASN A 171 7.68 8.99 16.01
N LYS A 172 7.53 8.32 14.86
CA LYS A 172 8.61 7.96 13.95
C LYS A 172 8.56 8.88 12.75
N LYS A 173 9.60 9.70 12.65
CA LYS A 173 9.68 10.78 11.65
C LYS A 173 10.27 10.27 10.33
N TYR A 174 11.09 9.22 10.36
CA TYR A 174 11.82 8.70 9.19
C TYR A 174 11.32 7.33 8.73
N GLN A 175 11.54 7.02 7.44
CA GLN A 175 11.12 5.75 6.86
C GLN A 175 11.98 4.59 7.36
N PHE A 176 13.30 4.79 7.51
CA PHE A 176 14.20 3.75 8.02
C PHE A 176 13.80 3.26 9.42
N GLN A 177 13.28 4.14 10.29
CA GLN A 177 12.79 3.78 11.64
C GLN A 177 11.60 2.82 11.59
N ILE A 178 10.71 2.99 10.60
CA ILE A 178 9.56 2.09 10.40
C ILE A 178 10.05 0.70 9.97
N MET A 179 11.14 0.64 9.21
CA MET A 179 11.72 -0.60 8.71
C MET A 179 12.58 -1.32 9.76
N GLN A 180 13.30 -0.58 10.62
CA GLN A 180 14.00 -1.15 11.78
C GLN A 180 13.02 -1.85 12.73
N ASP A 181 11.83 -1.28 12.92
CA ASP A 181 10.76 -1.89 13.71
C ASP A 181 10.19 -3.19 13.12
N GLN A 182 10.33 -3.38 11.81
CA GLN A 182 10.02 -4.65 11.15
C GLN A 182 11.14 -5.68 11.35
N GLY A 183 12.20 -5.34 12.09
CA GLY A 183 13.34 -6.20 12.37
C GLY A 183 14.41 -6.20 11.28
N MET A 184 14.39 -5.26 10.33
CA MET A 184 15.40 -5.17 9.28
C MET A 184 16.69 -4.51 9.79
N SER A 185 17.84 -5.02 9.34
CA SER A 185 19.14 -4.40 9.61
C SER A 185 19.34 -3.16 8.74
N ASN A 186 20.18 -2.21 9.18
CA ASN A 186 20.51 -1.00 8.42
C ASN A 186 21.03 -1.33 7.01
N ALA A 187 21.87 -2.35 6.89
CA ALA A 187 22.40 -2.81 5.60
C ALA A 187 21.31 -3.34 4.65
N GLU A 188 20.27 -3.96 5.19
CA GLU A 188 19.13 -4.42 4.41
C GLU A 188 18.23 -3.25 4.00
N ILE A 189 17.97 -2.32 4.94
CA ILE A 189 17.17 -1.10 4.68
C ILE A 189 17.79 -0.27 3.56
N ALA A 190 19.12 -0.17 3.50
CA ALA A 190 19.80 0.58 2.45
C ALA A 190 19.44 0.10 1.03
N LYS A 191 19.17 -1.20 0.84
CA LYS A 191 18.79 -1.77 -0.46
C LYS A 191 17.42 -1.28 -0.93
N PHE A 192 16.53 -0.89 -0.01
CA PHE A 192 15.21 -0.34 -0.34
C PHE A 192 15.27 1.09 -0.91
N ALA A 193 16.46 1.70 -1.03
CA ALA A 193 16.62 2.88 -1.89
C ALA A 193 16.31 2.58 -3.37
N HIS A 194 16.45 1.30 -3.77
CA HIS A 194 16.08 0.81 -5.09
C HIS A 194 14.67 0.20 -5.05
N ALA A 195 13.80 0.63 -5.96
CA ALA A 195 12.39 0.22 -5.97
C ALA A 195 12.24 -1.28 -6.26
N GLU A 196 13.15 -1.84 -7.06
CA GLU A 196 13.20 -3.24 -7.46
C GLU A 196 13.32 -4.18 -6.25
N HIS A 197 14.05 -3.76 -5.21
CA HIS A 197 14.20 -4.55 -3.98
C HIS A 197 12.86 -4.74 -3.25
N TRP A 198 11.93 -3.78 -3.36
CA TRP A 198 10.60 -3.90 -2.77
C TRP A 198 9.77 -5.00 -3.45
N LEU A 199 9.95 -5.16 -4.77
CA LEU A 199 9.24 -6.15 -5.58
C LEU A 199 9.68 -7.58 -5.24
N GLU A 200 10.91 -7.76 -4.77
CA GLU A 200 11.45 -9.06 -4.36
C GLU A 200 11.17 -9.36 -2.89
N HIS A 201 11.12 -8.33 -2.04
CA HIS A 201 11.02 -8.52 -0.60
C HIS A 201 9.58 -8.74 -0.09
N TYR A 202 8.64 -7.87 -0.46
CA TYR A 202 7.30 -7.88 0.15
C TYR A 202 6.33 -8.93 -0.41
N PRO A 203 6.30 -9.23 -1.73
CA PRO A 203 5.37 -10.24 -2.26
C PRO A 203 5.55 -11.65 -1.65
N PRO A 204 6.78 -12.18 -1.45
CA PRO A 204 6.95 -13.46 -0.77
C PRO A 204 6.44 -13.47 0.68
N ILE A 205 6.59 -12.35 1.40
CA ILE A 205 6.05 -12.19 2.76
C ILE A 205 4.52 -12.22 2.71
N ALA A 206 3.91 -11.48 1.77
CA ALA A 206 2.45 -11.49 1.60
C ALA A 206 1.90 -12.90 1.28
N ILE A 207 2.62 -13.69 0.45
CA ILE A 207 2.28 -15.10 0.20
C ILE A 207 2.35 -15.90 1.51
N SER A 208 3.45 -15.78 2.24
CA SER A 208 3.67 -16.48 3.52
C SER A 208 2.55 -16.17 4.52
N ASP A 209 2.22 -14.89 4.69
CA ASP A 209 1.19 -14.43 5.63
C ASP A 209 -0.21 -14.96 5.26
N LEU A 210 -0.57 -14.93 3.97
CA LEU A 210 -1.86 -15.42 3.50
C LEU A 210 -1.95 -16.96 3.53
N LYS A 211 -0.85 -17.67 3.29
CA LYS A 211 -0.76 -19.12 3.51
C LYS A 211 -0.90 -19.47 4.99
N ALA A 212 -0.23 -18.72 5.87
CA ALA A 212 -0.34 -18.88 7.33
C ALA A 212 -1.75 -18.54 7.84
N MET A 213 -2.48 -17.64 7.18
CA MET A 213 -3.91 -17.40 7.44
C MET A 213 -4.81 -18.55 6.94
N GLY A 214 -4.33 -19.41 6.06
CA GLY A 214 -5.08 -20.53 5.47
C GLY A 214 -5.99 -20.13 4.31
N CYS A 215 -5.65 -19.06 3.58
CA CYS A 215 -6.45 -18.60 2.44
C CYS A 215 -6.45 -19.62 1.29
N LYS A 216 -7.63 -19.85 0.70
CA LYS A 216 -7.90 -20.83 -0.37
C LYS A 216 -7.47 -20.32 -1.75
N ILE A 217 -6.24 -19.84 -1.85
CA ILE A 217 -5.71 -19.16 -3.03
C ILE A 217 -5.01 -20.15 -3.97
N ASP A 218 -5.26 -20.02 -5.27
CA ASP A 218 -4.46 -20.69 -6.32
C ASP A 218 -3.21 -19.86 -6.64
N TRP A 219 -2.09 -20.18 -5.98
CA TRP A 219 -0.83 -19.43 -6.08
C TRP A 219 -0.13 -19.56 -7.43
N ARG A 220 -0.47 -20.55 -8.26
CA ARG A 220 0.08 -20.70 -9.62
C ARG A 220 -0.32 -19.53 -10.52
N ARG A 221 -1.37 -18.80 -10.13
CA ARG A 221 -1.93 -17.65 -10.85
C ARG A 221 -1.49 -16.31 -10.27
N ALA A 222 -0.53 -16.31 -9.34
CA ALA A 222 -0.03 -15.09 -8.73
C ALA A 222 0.94 -14.35 -9.66
N PHE A 223 0.88 -13.02 -9.66
CA PHE A 223 1.67 -12.18 -10.56
C PHE A 223 1.92 -10.78 -9.99
N LEU A 224 2.95 -10.12 -10.54
CA LEU A 224 3.28 -8.71 -10.33
C LEU A 224 2.75 -7.85 -11.49
N THR A 225 2.47 -6.58 -11.23
CA THR A 225 1.77 -5.68 -12.17
C THR A 225 2.65 -4.73 -12.99
N THR A 226 3.97 -4.72 -12.79
CA THR A 226 4.93 -3.89 -13.54
C THR A 226 5.49 -4.61 -14.77
N ASP A 227 6.29 -3.90 -15.56
CA ASP A 227 7.08 -4.41 -16.70
C ASP A 227 8.09 -5.50 -16.31
N HIS A 228 8.44 -5.63 -15.03
CA HIS A 228 9.14 -6.80 -14.49
C HIS A 228 8.43 -8.13 -14.80
N ASN A 229 7.10 -8.11 -14.99
CA ASN A 229 6.34 -9.25 -15.47
C ASN A 229 5.93 -9.06 -16.95
N PRO A 230 6.66 -9.67 -17.90
CA PRO A 230 6.41 -9.44 -19.33
C PRO A 230 5.02 -9.92 -19.78
N TYR A 231 4.42 -10.90 -19.09
CA TYR A 231 3.08 -11.39 -19.43
C TYR A 231 2.00 -10.38 -19.05
N TYR A 232 2.10 -9.79 -17.86
CA TYR A 232 1.14 -8.77 -17.42
C TYR A 232 1.34 -7.46 -18.18
N ASP A 233 2.59 -7.09 -18.47
CA ASP A 233 2.90 -5.94 -19.32
C ASP A 233 2.27 -6.07 -20.71
N SER A 234 2.45 -7.22 -21.36
CA SER A 234 1.81 -7.51 -22.65
C SER A 234 0.27 -7.44 -22.57
N PHE A 235 -0.33 -7.95 -21.49
CA PHE A 235 -1.76 -7.81 -21.24
C PHE A 235 -2.21 -6.35 -21.09
N ALA A 236 -1.46 -5.54 -20.33
CA ALA A 236 -1.74 -4.12 -20.17
C ALA A 236 -1.59 -3.36 -21.50
N GLN A 237 -0.55 -3.63 -22.28
CA GLN A 237 -0.37 -3.04 -23.61
C GLN A 237 -1.54 -3.38 -24.53
N TRP A 238 -1.98 -4.65 -24.57
CA TRP A 238 -3.17 -5.06 -25.32
C TRP A 238 -4.41 -4.25 -24.88
N GLN A 239 -4.66 -4.12 -23.57
CA GLN A 239 -5.79 -3.37 -23.03
C GLN A 239 -5.76 -1.90 -23.46
N PHE A 240 -4.62 -1.21 -23.29
CA PHE A 240 -4.48 0.19 -23.68
C PHE A 240 -4.62 0.39 -25.19
N ASN A 241 -4.11 -0.54 -26.00
CA ASN A 241 -4.29 -0.52 -27.45
C ASN A 241 -5.77 -0.66 -27.84
N ARG A 242 -6.54 -1.56 -27.19
CA ARG A 242 -7.99 -1.67 -27.44
C ARG A 242 -8.74 -0.41 -27.00
N LEU A 243 -8.41 0.16 -25.84
CA LEU A 243 -9.03 1.39 -25.36
C LEU A 243 -8.77 2.58 -26.30
N ARG A 244 -7.59 2.63 -26.92
CA ARG A 244 -7.26 3.63 -27.94
C ARG A 244 -8.08 3.44 -29.22
N GLU A 245 -8.22 2.21 -29.70
CA GLU A 245 -9.06 1.90 -30.87
C GLU A 245 -10.54 2.22 -30.65
N MET A 246 -11.03 2.02 -29.42
CA MET A 246 -12.39 2.39 -28.99
C MET A 246 -12.56 3.88 -28.66
N ASP A 247 -11.55 4.70 -28.97
CA ASP A 247 -11.55 6.14 -28.77
C ASP A 247 -11.73 6.59 -27.30
N LYS A 248 -11.32 5.73 -26.35
CA LYS A 248 -11.38 5.98 -24.89
C LYS A 248 -10.12 6.65 -24.34
N ILE A 249 -9.02 6.62 -25.08
CA ILE A 249 -7.76 7.31 -24.73
C ILE A 249 -7.63 8.55 -25.59
N LYS A 250 -7.52 9.72 -24.94
CA LYS A 250 -7.40 11.03 -25.60
C LYS A 250 -6.12 11.71 -25.16
N PHE A 251 -5.55 12.50 -26.08
CA PHE A 251 -4.42 13.38 -25.79
C PHE A 251 -4.87 14.84 -25.87
N GLY A 252 -4.49 15.64 -24.87
CA GLY A 252 -4.81 17.07 -24.85
C GLY A 252 -4.40 17.73 -23.54
N LYS A 253 -4.33 19.07 -23.53
CA LYS A 253 -4.08 19.86 -22.32
C LYS A 253 -5.34 19.86 -21.44
N ARG A 254 -5.20 19.42 -20.20
CA ARG A 254 -6.30 19.30 -19.23
C ARG A 254 -5.83 19.81 -17.87
N TYR A 255 -6.77 20.35 -17.11
CA TYR A 255 -6.52 20.65 -15.70
C TYR A 255 -6.50 19.36 -14.90
N THR A 256 -5.51 19.23 -14.03
CA THR A 256 -5.35 18.12 -13.10
C THR A 256 -4.67 18.63 -11.85
N ILE A 257 -4.87 17.96 -10.72
CA ILE A 257 -4.01 18.16 -9.56
C ILE A 257 -2.60 17.73 -9.95
N TRP A 258 -1.61 18.55 -9.61
CA TRP A 258 -0.22 18.42 -10.05
C TRP A 258 0.72 18.48 -8.86
N SER A 259 1.66 17.53 -8.78
CA SER A 259 2.74 17.58 -7.80
C SER A 259 3.94 18.28 -8.44
N ALA A 260 4.28 19.48 -7.96
CA ALA A 260 5.46 20.21 -8.44
C ALA A 260 6.77 19.47 -8.12
N LYS A 261 6.78 18.67 -7.04
CA LYS A 261 7.92 17.87 -6.62
C LYS A 261 8.13 16.64 -7.52
N ASP A 262 7.04 15.98 -7.88
CA ASP A 262 7.10 14.74 -8.69
C ASP A 262 7.07 15.03 -10.19
N GLY A 263 6.74 16.26 -10.59
CA GLY A 263 6.73 16.67 -12.00
C GLY A 263 5.65 15.97 -12.83
N GLN A 264 4.56 15.52 -12.21
CA GLN A 264 3.49 14.77 -12.86
C GLN A 264 2.10 15.00 -12.21
N PRO A 265 1.00 14.56 -12.86
CA PRO A 265 -0.32 14.57 -12.25
C PRO A 265 -0.36 13.74 -10.96
N CYS A 266 -0.97 14.27 -9.90
CA CYS A 266 -1.09 13.60 -8.60
C CYS A 266 -2.52 13.05 -8.43
N MET A 267 -2.68 11.76 -8.73
CA MET A 267 -3.96 11.06 -8.64
C MET A 267 -4.24 10.61 -7.21
N ASP A 268 -5.47 10.18 -6.94
CA ASP A 268 -5.95 9.93 -5.57
C ASP A 268 -5.07 8.97 -4.76
N HIS A 269 -4.55 7.91 -5.39
CA HIS A 269 -3.71 6.91 -4.72
C HIS A 269 -2.25 7.37 -4.50
N ASP A 270 -1.84 8.48 -5.11
CA ASP A 270 -0.51 9.08 -4.91
C ASP A 270 -0.53 10.12 -3.78
N ARG A 271 -1.71 10.43 -3.22
CA ARG A 271 -1.89 11.50 -2.23
C ARG A 271 -1.73 11.01 -0.80
N GLN A 272 -1.17 11.87 0.04
CA GLN A 272 -1.18 11.67 1.49
C GLN A 272 -2.45 12.22 2.17
N SER A 273 -3.07 13.25 1.59
CA SER A 273 -4.28 13.91 2.06
C SER A 273 -5.11 14.44 0.88
N GLY A 274 -6.42 14.66 1.08
CA GLY A 274 -7.29 15.20 0.03
C GLY A 274 -7.64 14.20 -1.08
N GLU A 275 -7.83 12.92 -0.73
CA GLU A 275 -8.40 11.91 -1.63
C GLU A 275 -9.78 12.39 -2.13
N GLY A 276 -9.99 12.41 -3.46
CA GLY A 276 -11.22 12.89 -4.09
C GLY A 276 -11.29 14.41 -4.31
N VAL A 277 -10.27 15.18 -3.93
CA VAL A 277 -10.22 16.63 -4.22
C VAL A 277 -9.90 16.86 -5.70
N GLY A 278 -10.78 17.56 -6.40
CA GLY A 278 -10.59 17.95 -7.80
C GLY A 278 -10.09 19.38 -7.97
N ALA A 279 -9.81 19.76 -9.22
CA ALA A 279 -9.60 21.17 -9.57
C ALA A 279 -10.91 21.94 -9.37
N GLN A 280 -10.84 23.07 -8.66
CA GLN A 280 -11.99 23.96 -8.47
C GLN A 280 -11.85 25.17 -9.41
N GLU A 281 -12.87 25.40 -10.22
CA GLU A 281 -12.90 26.53 -11.13
C GLU A 281 -13.30 27.82 -10.40
N TYR A 282 -12.55 28.90 -10.67
CA TYR A 282 -12.86 30.24 -10.21
C TYR A 282 -12.76 31.21 -11.38
N THR A 283 -13.69 32.17 -11.45
CA THR A 283 -13.59 33.28 -12.39
C THR A 283 -12.73 34.39 -11.78
N CYS A 284 -11.51 34.56 -12.29
CA CYS A 284 -10.63 35.66 -11.90
C CYS A 284 -10.98 36.92 -12.73
N ILE A 285 -11.57 37.93 -12.08
CA ILE A 285 -11.88 39.22 -12.71
C ILE A 285 -10.60 40.05 -12.75
N LYS A 286 -10.13 40.40 -13.95
CA LYS A 286 -8.98 41.27 -14.15
C LYS A 286 -9.39 42.73 -13.95
N MET A 287 -8.91 43.36 -12.89
CA MET A 287 -9.15 44.78 -12.59
C MET A 287 -7.93 45.60 -12.97
N GLN A 288 -8.06 46.49 -13.95
CA GLN A 288 -6.93 47.31 -14.39
C GLN A 288 -6.52 48.30 -13.29
N VAL A 289 -5.23 48.33 -12.96
CA VAL A 289 -4.65 49.32 -12.05
C VAL A 289 -4.55 50.65 -12.81
N LEU A 290 -5.28 51.67 -12.35
CA LEU A 290 -5.26 53.02 -12.93
C LEU A 290 -4.23 53.90 -12.23
N ASN A 291 -4.24 53.87 -10.89
CA ASN A 291 -3.35 54.67 -10.06
C ASN A 291 -2.48 53.74 -9.21
N TRP A 292 -1.19 54.05 -9.16
CA TRP A 292 -0.20 53.33 -8.38
C TRP A 292 0.16 54.13 -7.13
N SER A 293 0.30 53.47 -5.98
CA SER A 293 0.94 54.10 -4.82
C SER A 293 2.44 54.29 -5.07
N GLU A 294 3.07 55.23 -4.35
CA GLU A 294 4.52 55.49 -4.49
C GLU A 294 5.36 54.22 -4.27
N ALA A 295 4.99 53.40 -3.27
CA ALA A 295 5.66 52.12 -3.00
C ALA A 295 5.52 51.14 -4.16
N ALA A 296 4.34 51.07 -4.80
CA ALA A 296 4.11 50.17 -5.92
C ALA A 296 4.79 50.65 -7.21
N GLN A 297 4.96 51.97 -7.40
CA GLN A 297 5.73 52.52 -8.52
C GLN A 297 7.22 52.19 -8.43
N ALA A 298 7.81 52.24 -7.22
CA ALA A 298 9.21 51.87 -7.01
C ALA A 298 9.50 50.41 -7.38
N VAL A 299 8.58 49.50 -7.01
CA VAL A 299 8.69 48.06 -7.34
C VAL A 299 8.34 47.80 -8.81
N ALA A 300 7.31 48.44 -9.36
CA ALA A 300 6.97 48.26 -10.78
C ALA A 300 8.08 48.79 -11.71
N GLY A 301 8.76 49.87 -11.30
CA GLY A 301 9.88 50.44 -12.04
C GLY A 301 11.13 49.55 -12.06
N SER A 302 11.30 48.65 -11.09
CA SER A 302 12.41 47.70 -11.05
C SER A 302 12.17 46.41 -11.84
N ILE A 303 10.95 46.20 -12.38
CA ILE A 303 10.57 45.04 -13.19
C ILE A 303 10.49 45.46 -14.67
N PRO A 304 11.51 45.15 -15.50
CA PRO A 304 11.58 45.59 -16.89
C PRO A 304 10.40 45.09 -17.74
N GLU A 305 9.85 43.91 -17.43
CA GLU A 305 8.76 43.30 -18.20
C GLU A 305 7.42 44.03 -18.08
N LEU A 306 7.26 44.90 -17.08
CA LEU A 306 6.04 45.67 -16.83
C LEU A 306 6.02 47.03 -17.56
N LYS A 307 7.16 47.48 -18.10
CA LYS A 307 7.27 48.81 -18.72
C LYS A 307 6.35 48.93 -19.95
N GLY A 308 5.42 49.89 -19.90
CA GLY A 308 4.47 50.17 -20.98
C GLY A 308 3.30 49.17 -21.11
N LYS A 309 3.15 48.22 -20.18
CA LYS A 309 2.03 47.27 -20.18
C LYS A 309 0.92 47.71 -19.24
N LYS A 310 -0.33 47.42 -19.61
CA LYS A 310 -1.48 47.53 -18.70
C LYS A 310 -1.38 46.43 -17.64
N VAL A 311 -1.35 46.82 -16.37
CA VAL A 311 -1.30 45.87 -15.25
C VAL A 311 -2.71 45.66 -14.71
N PHE A 312 -3.03 44.41 -14.40
CA PHE A 312 -4.31 43.98 -13.85
C PHE A 312 -4.05 43.28 -12.52
N MET A 313 -4.91 43.53 -11.53
CA MET A 313 -5.04 42.74 -10.31
C MET A 313 -6.17 41.73 -10.44
#